data_AF-K1SMA9-F1
#
_entry.id   AF-K1SMA9-F1
#
_cell.length_a   1.000
_cell.length_b   1.000
_cell.length_c   1.000
_cell.angle_alpha   90.00
_cell.angle_beta   90.00
_cell.angle_gamma   90.00
#
_symmetry.space_group_name_H-M   'P 1'
#
loop_
_entity.id
_entity.type
_entity.pdbx_description
1 polymer ?
#
loop_
_entity_poly.entity_id
_entity_poly.type
_entity_poly.pdbx_seq_one_letter_code
_entity_poly.pdbx_strand_id
1 'polypeptide(L)'
;MEKFGVKMRSELEDVLTRIHMETGSASFNPNSPKQLGEMLFDTMGLPHGKKTQRGWSTDAETLEALRDYPLVEDILQYRAYQKLNSTYVEGLLKVIAEDGRIHTRFNQTEARTGRLSSDNPNLQNIPIRTELGSQLRAYFVARPGCVLVDADYSQIELRILAHVTGDEHMQQAFLTGEDIHRSTAAKIYGLPLEQVTPRLRSSAKAINFGIMYGKGAYSLSKDIGVSVKEADAFLKNYLATFPKVSGYMDKTISDARNCGYVSTLFGRRRSLPELASNNHNIRASAPPSPEAAAGVVS
;
A
#
# COMPACT_ATOMS: atom_id res chain seq x y z
N MET A 1 11.29 -18.75 16.66
CA MET A 1 10.48 -18.82 15.42
C MET A 1 9.64 -20.08 15.35
N GLU A 2 10.21 -21.28 15.54
CA GLU A 2 9.45 -22.55 15.48
C GLU A 2 8.26 -22.63 16.43
N LYS A 3 8.42 -22.24 17.70
CA LYS A 3 7.31 -22.16 18.68
C LYS A 3 6.16 -21.27 18.21
N PHE A 4 6.49 -20.16 17.54
CA PHE A 4 5.49 -19.27 16.95
C PHE A 4 4.79 -19.94 15.76
N GLY A 5 5.52 -20.71 14.94
CA GLY A 5 4.92 -21.55 13.90
C GLY A 5 3.95 -22.60 14.44
N VAL A 6 4.30 -23.28 15.53
CA VAL A 6 3.39 -24.23 16.20
C VAL A 6 2.11 -23.52 16.66
N LYS A 7 2.24 -22.35 17.31
CA LYS A 7 1.08 -21.55 17.71
C LYS A 7 0.22 -21.16 16.51
N MET A 8 0.82 -20.63 15.43
CA MET A 8 0.07 -20.23 14.24
C MET A 8 -0.66 -21.39 13.56
N ARG A 9 -0.09 -22.61 13.56
CA ARG A 9 -0.78 -23.80 13.05
C ARG A 9 -1.99 -24.18 13.89
N SER A 10 -1.88 -24.13 15.22
CA SER A 10 -3.03 -24.37 16.12
C SER A 10 -4.16 -23.36 15.84
N GLU A 11 -3.82 -22.07 15.79
CA GLU A 11 -4.81 -21.00 15.52
C GLU A 11 -5.45 -21.17 14.12
N LEU A 12 -4.67 -21.63 13.13
CA LEU A 12 -5.17 -21.93 11.79
C LEU A 12 -6.18 -23.08 11.79
N GLU A 13 -5.89 -24.15 12.52
CA GLU A 13 -6.78 -25.32 12.65
C GLU A 13 -8.09 -24.96 13.35
N ASP A 14 -8.02 -24.15 14.41
CA ASP A 14 -9.19 -23.67 15.14
C ASP A 14 -10.10 -22.79 14.25
N VAL A 15 -9.51 -21.83 13.54
CA VAL A 15 -10.26 -20.95 12.63
C VAL A 15 -10.83 -21.75 11.45
N LEU A 16 -10.06 -22.66 10.87
CA LEU A 16 -10.52 -23.50 9.76
C LEU A 16 -11.72 -24.36 10.17
N THR A 17 -11.68 -24.89 11.39
CA THR A 17 -12.75 -25.71 11.94
C THR A 17 -14.04 -24.90 12.13
N ARG A 18 -13.94 -23.64 12.59
CA ARG A 18 -15.10 -22.72 12.62
C ARG A 18 -15.64 -22.44 11.22
N ILE A 19 -14.77 -22.13 10.26
CA ILE A 19 -15.17 -21.90 8.85
C ILE A 19 -15.90 -23.14 8.30
N HIS A 20 -15.40 -24.35 8.55
CA HIS A 20 -16.05 -25.59 8.10
C HIS A 20 -17.42 -25.81 8.74
N MET A 21 -17.58 -25.47 10.03
CA MET A 21 -18.88 -25.52 10.70
C MET A 21 -19.87 -24.52 10.09
N GLU A 22 -19.46 -23.28 9.87
CA GLU A 22 -20.32 -22.23 9.30
C GLU A 22 -20.70 -22.49 7.84
N THR A 23 -19.77 -23.03 7.05
CA THR A 23 -20.00 -23.36 5.65
C THR A 23 -20.69 -24.71 5.44
N GLY A 24 -20.78 -25.54 6.50
CA GLY A 24 -21.33 -26.89 6.43
C GLY A 24 -20.52 -27.87 5.56
N SER A 25 -19.25 -27.57 5.26
CA SER A 25 -18.42 -28.38 4.37
C SER A 25 -16.98 -28.50 4.86
N ALA A 26 -16.59 -29.71 5.26
CA ALA A 26 -15.20 -30.03 5.63
C ALA A 26 -14.22 -29.97 4.45
N SER A 27 -14.72 -29.97 3.21
CA SER A 27 -13.92 -29.84 1.99
C SER A 27 -13.72 -28.40 1.53
N PHE A 28 -14.34 -27.43 2.20
CA PHE A 28 -14.25 -26.02 1.83
C PHE A 28 -12.82 -25.50 2.02
N ASN A 29 -12.27 -24.87 0.98
CA ASN A 29 -10.94 -24.28 1.00
C ASN A 29 -11.02 -22.74 1.00
N PRO A 30 -10.74 -22.07 2.14
CA PRO A 30 -10.81 -20.61 2.25
C PRO A 30 -9.78 -19.85 1.38
N ASN A 31 -8.73 -20.54 0.93
CA ASN A 31 -7.72 -19.99 0.04
C ASN A 31 -8.11 -20.07 -1.43
N SER A 32 -9.16 -20.82 -1.80
CA SER A 32 -9.65 -20.92 -3.16
C SER A 32 -10.59 -19.75 -3.47
N PRO A 33 -10.20 -18.78 -4.33
CA PRO A 33 -11.05 -17.63 -4.63
C PRO A 33 -12.39 -18.03 -5.25
N LYS A 34 -12.39 -19.14 -6.01
CA LYS A 34 -13.59 -19.69 -6.65
C LYS A 34 -14.57 -20.24 -5.62
N GLN A 35 -14.13 -21.19 -4.78
CA GLN A 35 -15.00 -21.79 -3.76
C GLN A 35 -15.49 -20.73 -2.78
N LEU A 36 -14.60 -19.82 -2.36
CA LEU A 36 -14.97 -18.75 -1.47
C LEU A 36 -16.02 -17.82 -2.09
N GLY A 37 -15.82 -17.41 -3.35
CA GLY A 37 -16.78 -16.57 -4.05
C GLY A 37 -18.15 -17.23 -4.20
N GLU A 38 -18.18 -18.50 -4.60
CA GLU A 38 -19.42 -19.28 -4.73
C GLU A 38 -20.14 -19.43 -3.37
N MET A 39 -19.40 -19.63 -2.27
CA MET A 39 -19.97 -19.71 -0.93
C MET A 39 -20.55 -18.37 -0.47
N LEU A 40 -19.76 -17.30 -0.51
CA LEU A 40 -20.20 -15.99 0.00
C LEU A 40 -21.34 -15.39 -0.84
N PHE A 41 -21.25 -15.49 -2.16
CA PHE A 41 -22.13 -14.70 -3.04
C PHE A 41 -23.26 -15.52 -3.66
N ASP A 42 -23.00 -16.77 -4.04
CA ASP A 42 -24.03 -17.61 -4.66
C ASP A 42 -24.83 -18.38 -3.59
N THR A 43 -24.17 -18.90 -2.55
CA THR A 43 -24.83 -19.71 -1.50
C THR A 43 -25.44 -18.84 -0.39
N MET A 44 -24.65 -17.93 0.18
CA MET A 44 -25.11 -17.05 1.27
C MET A 44 -25.81 -15.78 0.78
N GLY A 45 -25.72 -15.46 -0.52
CA GLY A 45 -26.36 -14.29 -1.10
C GLY A 45 -25.82 -12.95 -0.57
N LEU A 46 -24.56 -12.91 -0.10
CA LEU A 46 -23.99 -11.68 0.45
C LEU A 46 -23.86 -10.58 -0.63
N PRO A 47 -23.90 -9.30 -0.24
CA PRO A 47 -23.66 -8.19 -1.16
C PRO A 47 -22.31 -8.37 -1.86
N HIS A 48 -22.29 -8.33 -3.19
CA HIS A 48 -21.08 -8.61 -3.96
C HIS A 48 -20.64 -7.43 -4.84
N GLY A 49 -19.34 -7.38 -5.10
CA GLY A 49 -18.74 -6.47 -6.06
C GLY A 49 -18.83 -6.98 -7.50
N LYS A 50 -17.80 -6.64 -8.29
CA LYS A 50 -17.71 -6.97 -9.72
C LYS A 50 -17.26 -8.41 -9.92
N LYS A 51 -17.94 -9.15 -10.79
CA LYS A 51 -17.46 -10.46 -11.29
C LYS A 51 -16.33 -10.24 -12.29
N THR A 52 -15.22 -10.93 -12.09
CA THR A 52 -14.09 -10.96 -13.03
C THR A 52 -14.26 -12.13 -14.01
N GLN A 53 -13.42 -12.18 -15.05
CA GLN A 53 -13.37 -13.35 -15.94
C GLN A 53 -13.05 -14.66 -15.19
N ARG A 54 -12.43 -14.59 -14.00
CA ARG A 54 -12.07 -15.74 -13.17
C ARG A 54 -13.10 -16.06 -12.08
N GLY A 55 -14.23 -15.35 -12.03
CA GLY A 55 -15.25 -15.49 -10.99
C GLY A 55 -15.35 -14.26 -10.09
N TRP A 56 -16.03 -14.42 -8.95
CA TRP A 56 -16.24 -13.35 -7.98
C TRP A 56 -14.92 -12.85 -7.39
N SER A 57 -14.79 -11.53 -7.20
CA SER A 57 -13.64 -10.99 -6.48
C SER A 57 -13.76 -11.35 -4.99
N THR A 58 -12.68 -11.86 -4.41
CA THR A 58 -12.52 -12.09 -2.97
C THR A 58 -11.23 -11.45 -2.48
N ASP A 59 -10.87 -10.31 -3.08
CA ASP A 59 -9.73 -9.51 -2.63
C ASP A 59 -9.95 -8.93 -1.23
N ALA A 60 -8.88 -8.41 -0.62
CA ALA A 60 -8.94 -7.86 0.72
C ALA A 60 -9.99 -6.75 0.81
N GLU A 61 -10.09 -5.87 -0.18
CA GLU A 61 -11.05 -4.75 -0.19
C GLU A 61 -12.50 -5.22 -0.17
N THR A 62 -12.84 -6.23 -0.98
CA THR A 62 -14.18 -6.81 -1.05
C THR A 62 -14.55 -7.49 0.27
N LEU A 63 -13.61 -8.23 0.87
CA LEU A 63 -13.85 -8.91 2.15
C LEU A 63 -13.93 -7.91 3.33
N GLU A 64 -13.12 -6.85 3.32
CA GLU A 64 -13.18 -5.80 4.34
C GLU A 64 -14.54 -5.08 4.37
N ALA A 65 -15.15 -4.87 3.20
CA ALA A 65 -16.50 -4.30 3.12
C ALA A 65 -17.59 -5.23 3.66
N LEU A 66 -17.28 -6.52 3.84
CA LEU A 66 -18.17 -7.56 4.33
C LEU A 66 -17.72 -8.08 5.71
N ARG A 67 -16.84 -7.36 6.40
CA ARG A 67 -16.25 -7.79 7.66
C ARG A 67 -17.29 -8.04 8.76
N ASP A 68 -18.44 -7.37 8.69
CA ASP A 68 -19.53 -7.54 9.66
C ASP A 68 -20.14 -8.96 9.65
N TYR A 69 -19.89 -9.75 8.61
CA TYR A 69 -20.31 -11.15 8.55
C TYR A 69 -19.27 -12.06 9.25
N PRO A 70 -19.66 -12.86 10.26
CA PRO A 70 -18.72 -13.69 11.04
C PRO A 70 -17.80 -14.56 10.19
N LEU A 71 -18.36 -15.25 9.18
CA LEU A 71 -17.59 -16.07 8.25
C LEU A 71 -16.48 -15.27 7.56
N VAL A 72 -16.75 -14.03 7.16
CA VAL A 72 -15.79 -13.17 6.47
C VAL A 72 -14.66 -12.74 7.40
N GLU A 73 -14.94 -12.40 8.65
CA GLU A 73 -13.91 -12.13 9.66
C GLU A 73 -13.02 -13.36 9.88
N ASP A 74 -13.62 -14.56 10.03
CA ASP A 74 -12.87 -15.80 10.17
C ASP A 74 -11.99 -16.09 8.93
N ILE A 75 -12.48 -15.83 7.71
CA ILE A 75 -11.68 -15.94 6.49
C ILE A 75 -10.51 -14.94 6.46
N LEU A 76 -10.74 -13.68 6.85
CA LEU A 76 -9.71 -12.66 6.92
C LEU A 76 -8.62 -13.06 7.93
N GLN A 77 -9.04 -13.56 9.10
CA GLN A 77 -8.16 -14.08 10.14
C GLN A 77 -7.36 -15.30 9.64
N TYR A 78 -8.04 -16.27 9.03
CA TYR A 78 -7.41 -17.47 8.47
C TYR A 78 -6.35 -17.10 7.42
N ARG A 79 -6.66 -16.21 6.47
CA ARG A 79 -5.70 -15.75 5.46
C ARG A 79 -4.51 -15.02 6.07
N ALA A 80 -4.74 -14.22 7.11
CA ALA A 80 -3.67 -13.53 7.83
C ALA A 80 -2.73 -14.54 8.50
N TYR A 81 -3.25 -15.51 9.25
CA TYR A 81 -2.46 -16.54 9.90
C TYR A 81 -1.76 -17.46 8.89
N GLN A 82 -2.43 -17.79 7.79
CA GLN A 82 -1.85 -18.64 6.76
C GLN A 82 -0.67 -17.94 6.10
N LYS A 83 -0.78 -16.64 5.81
CA LYS A 83 0.32 -15.85 5.28
C LYS A 83 1.47 -15.73 6.29
N LEU A 84 1.16 -15.45 7.56
CA LEU A 84 2.15 -15.41 8.64
C LEU A 84 2.93 -16.72 8.76
N ASN A 85 2.24 -17.85 8.79
CA ASN A 85 2.88 -19.16 8.91
C ASN A 85 3.63 -19.56 7.62
N SER A 86 2.95 -19.61 6.47
CA SER A 86 3.53 -20.13 5.24
C SER A 86 4.67 -19.24 4.68
N THR A 87 4.41 -17.93 4.54
CA THR A 87 5.36 -17.03 3.88
C THR A 87 6.51 -16.65 4.80
N TYR A 88 6.21 -16.36 6.06
CA TYR A 88 7.22 -15.82 6.97
C TYR A 88 7.81 -16.88 7.89
N VAL A 89 7.01 -17.69 8.58
CA VAL A 89 7.60 -18.70 9.49
C VAL A 89 8.29 -19.81 8.71
N GLU A 90 7.54 -20.57 7.92
CA GLU A 90 8.07 -21.69 7.15
C GLU A 90 9.02 -21.21 6.06
N GLY A 91 8.66 -20.12 5.37
CA GLY A 91 9.48 -19.52 4.32
C GLY A 91 10.85 -19.06 4.84
N LEU A 92 10.90 -18.35 5.98
CA LEU A 92 12.19 -17.92 6.54
C LEU A 92 12.98 -19.08 7.14
N LEU A 93 12.33 -20.04 7.82
CA LEU A 93 13.02 -21.22 8.39
C LEU A 93 13.76 -22.03 7.30
N LYS A 94 13.16 -22.17 6.11
CA LYS A 94 13.76 -22.93 4.99
C LYS A 94 15.01 -22.30 4.39
N VAL A 95 15.23 -21.01 4.62
CA VAL A 95 16.34 -20.24 4.00
C VAL A 95 17.38 -19.78 5.03
N ILE A 96 17.30 -20.28 6.27
CA ILE A 96 18.38 -20.12 7.24
C ILE A 96 19.56 -20.97 6.77
N ALA A 97 20.69 -20.33 6.53
CA ALA A 97 21.93 -20.99 6.14
C ALA A 97 22.62 -21.64 7.36
N GLU A 98 23.64 -22.45 7.10
CA GLU A 98 24.40 -23.19 8.13
C GLU A 98 25.03 -22.27 9.19
N ASP A 99 25.32 -21.00 8.85
CA ASP A 99 25.82 -19.98 9.77
C ASP A 99 24.75 -19.38 10.70
N GLY A 100 23.51 -19.90 10.62
CA GLY A 100 22.36 -19.42 11.37
C GLY A 100 21.82 -18.08 10.89
N ARG A 101 22.13 -17.66 9.66
CA ARG A 101 21.72 -16.36 9.10
C ARG A 101 20.85 -16.53 7.87
N ILE A 102 20.13 -15.46 7.55
CA ILE A 102 19.35 -15.33 6.32
C ILE A 102 20.11 -14.40 5.38
N HIS A 103 20.40 -14.88 4.17
CA HIS A 103 21.14 -14.13 3.15
C HIS A 103 20.17 -13.79 2.01
N THR A 104 19.60 -12.58 2.05
CA THR A 104 18.74 -12.09 0.96
C THR A 104 19.57 -11.62 -0.23
N ARG A 105 18.95 -11.57 -1.41
CA ARG A 105 19.51 -10.94 -2.59
C ARG A 105 18.77 -9.65 -2.90
N PHE A 106 19.52 -8.55 -3.03
CA PHE A 106 18.98 -7.27 -3.48
C PHE A 106 19.11 -7.14 -4.99
N ASN A 107 17.97 -6.98 -5.69
CA ASN A 107 17.96 -6.73 -7.12
C ASN A 107 17.87 -5.21 -7.38
N GLN A 108 18.84 -4.67 -8.11
CA GLN A 108 18.90 -3.25 -8.46
C GLN A 108 18.18 -2.91 -9.77
N THR A 109 17.85 -3.91 -10.58
CA THR A 109 17.38 -3.74 -11.96
C THR A 109 15.93 -4.16 -12.18
N GLU A 110 15.22 -4.60 -11.13
CA GLU A 110 13.87 -5.14 -11.25
C GLU A 110 12.81 -4.04 -11.21
N ALA A 111 12.88 -3.12 -10.24
CA ALA A 111 11.89 -2.06 -10.11
C ALA A 111 12.09 -0.98 -11.17
N ARG A 112 11.01 -0.66 -11.91
CA ARG A 112 11.00 0.43 -12.91
C ARG A 112 11.29 1.82 -12.32
N THR A 113 11.12 1.98 -11.01
CA THR A 113 11.32 3.24 -10.28
C THR A 113 12.76 3.41 -9.79
N GLY A 114 13.59 2.37 -9.83
CA GLY A 114 14.96 2.37 -9.30
C GLY A 114 15.11 1.84 -7.87
N ARG A 115 14.00 1.54 -7.19
CA ARG A 115 14.00 0.91 -5.86
C ARG A 115 14.69 -0.45 -5.87
N LEU A 116 15.43 -0.77 -4.80
CA LEU A 116 15.85 -2.14 -4.54
C LEU A 116 14.61 -3.03 -4.34
N SER A 117 14.62 -4.22 -4.91
CA SER A 117 13.77 -5.33 -4.45
C SER A 117 14.64 -6.36 -3.71
N SER A 118 14.00 -7.18 -2.90
CA SER A 118 14.64 -8.25 -2.13
C SER A 118 13.96 -9.58 -2.46
N ASP A 119 14.74 -10.60 -2.80
CA ASP A 119 14.27 -11.96 -3.05
C ASP A 119 15.11 -13.01 -2.32
N ASN A 120 14.54 -14.22 -2.21
CA ASN A 120 15.16 -15.42 -1.64
C ASN A 120 15.87 -15.23 -0.27
N PRO A 121 15.18 -14.75 0.79
CA PRO A 121 13.77 -14.33 0.86
C PRO A 121 13.60 -12.81 0.70
N ASN A 122 12.36 -12.35 0.49
CA ASN A 122 12.03 -10.93 0.55
C ASN A 122 12.01 -10.43 2.00
N LEU A 123 12.94 -9.54 2.36
CA LEU A 123 13.05 -8.94 3.69
C LEU A 123 12.46 -7.53 3.78
N GLN A 124 12.00 -6.96 2.67
CA GLN A 124 11.37 -5.62 2.64
C GLN A 124 9.90 -5.67 3.04
N ASN A 125 9.26 -6.84 2.96
CA ASN A 125 7.84 -7.02 3.23
C ASN A 125 7.54 -7.71 4.57
N ILE A 126 8.49 -7.71 5.52
CA ILE A 126 8.28 -8.28 6.86
C ILE A 126 7.18 -7.49 7.59
N PRO A 127 6.11 -8.15 8.08
CA PRO A 127 4.97 -7.49 8.67
C PRO A 127 5.34 -6.59 9.86
N ILE A 128 4.59 -5.50 10.01
CA ILE A 128 4.77 -4.54 11.12
C ILE A 128 3.44 -3.98 11.65
N ARG A 129 2.39 -3.95 10.81
CA ARG A 129 1.15 -3.23 11.12
C ARG A 129 0.28 -3.92 12.16
N THR A 130 0.30 -5.24 12.22
CA THR A 130 -0.47 -6.03 13.18
C THR A 130 0.43 -6.46 14.32
N GLU A 131 -0.14 -6.61 15.51
CA GLU A 131 0.60 -7.08 16.69
C GLU A 131 1.25 -8.46 16.45
N LEU A 132 0.50 -9.41 15.90
CA LEU A 132 1.06 -10.73 15.56
C LEU A 132 2.13 -10.66 14.48
N GLY A 133 1.99 -9.75 13.51
CA GLY A 133 2.98 -9.56 12.46
C GLY A 133 4.26 -8.91 12.97
N SER A 134 4.15 -7.92 13.86
CA SER A 134 5.32 -7.21 14.41
C SER A 134 6.20 -8.13 15.27
N GLN A 135 5.62 -9.14 15.93
CA GLN A 135 6.38 -10.16 16.66
C GLN A 135 7.39 -10.91 15.77
N LEU A 136 7.17 -11.01 14.46
CA LEU A 136 8.15 -11.64 13.55
C LEU A 136 9.49 -10.89 13.52
N ARG A 137 9.46 -9.56 13.65
CA ARG A 137 10.68 -8.74 13.65
C ARG A 137 11.57 -9.03 14.85
N ALA A 138 10.99 -9.47 15.97
CA ALA A 138 11.74 -9.82 17.17
C ALA A 138 12.65 -11.06 16.98
N TYR A 139 12.44 -11.86 15.92
CA TYR A 139 13.32 -12.99 15.60
C TYR A 139 14.57 -12.58 14.80
N PHE A 140 14.63 -11.34 14.31
CA PHE A 140 15.84 -10.78 13.73
C PHE A 140 16.66 -10.15 14.85
N VAL A 141 17.73 -10.83 15.24
CA VAL A 141 18.57 -10.44 16.37
C VAL A 141 19.96 -10.03 15.92
N ALA A 142 20.55 -9.08 16.65
CA ALA A 142 21.94 -8.71 16.45
C ALA A 142 22.87 -9.87 16.87
N ARG A 143 24.07 -9.91 16.28
CA ARG A 143 25.16 -10.77 16.78
C ARG A 143 25.52 -10.39 18.23
N PRO A 144 25.99 -11.32 19.07
CA PRO A 144 26.50 -10.98 20.40
C PRO A 144 27.48 -9.80 20.39
N GLY A 145 27.31 -8.87 21.34
CA GLY A 145 28.10 -7.63 21.43
C GLY A 145 27.66 -6.51 20.48
N CYS A 146 26.63 -6.74 19.65
CA CYS A 146 26.08 -5.74 18.74
C CYS A 146 24.61 -5.41 19.08
N VAL A 147 24.12 -4.30 18.53
CA VAL A 147 22.72 -3.90 18.55
C VAL A 147 22.23 -3.65 17.11
N LEU A 148 20.92 -3.80 16.88
CA LEU A 148 20.31 -3.37 15.63
C LEU A 148 19.96 -1.88 15.73
N VAL A 149 20.27 -1.11 14.69
CA VAL A 149 19.91 0.30 14.57
C VAL A 149 19.00 0.43 13.36
N ASP A 150 17.84 1.04 13.58
CA ASP A 150 16.87 1.36 12.53
C ASP A 150 16.86 2.87 12.31
N ALA A 151 16.92 3.29 11.05
CA ALA A 151 16.94 4.69 10.64
C ALA A 151 16.08 4.85 9.39
N ASP A 152 14.97 5.56 9.53
CA ASP A 152 13.99 5.79 8.46
C ASP A 152 13.88 7.29 8.17
N TYR A 153 13.72 7.64 6.90
CA TYR A 153 13.47 9.02 6.51
C TYR A 153 12.04 9.42 6.86
N SER A 154 11.90 10.47 7.66
CA SER A 154 10.59 11.04 7.96
C SER A 154 9.99 11.75 6.73
N GLN A 155 9.07 11.07 6.04
CA GLN A 155 8.25 11.61 4.93
C GLN A 155 9.09 12.05 3.70
N ILE A 156 10.07 11.24 3.29
CA ILE A 156 10.99 11.59 2.20
C ILE A 156 10.27 11.95 0.89
N GLU A 157 9.19 11.25 0.55
CA GLU A 157 8.44 11.49 -0.67
C GLU A 157 7.82 12.90 -0.71
N LEU A 158 7.25 13.35 0.41
CA LEU A 158 6.65 14.69 0.50
C LEU A 158 7.71 15.79 0.61
N ARG A 159 8.86 15.51 1.22
CA ARG A 159 10.01 16.43 1.21
C ARG A 159 10.52 16.65 -0.20
N ILE A 160 10.59 15.59 -1.00
CA ILE A 160 10.99 15.71 -2.40
C ILE A 160 9.92 16.39 -3.23
N LEU A 161 8.62 16.12 -2.98
CA LEU A 161 7.55 16.89 -3.61
C LEU A 161 7.71 18.39 -3.34
N ALA A 162 7.91 18.79 -2.08
CA ALA A 162 8.13 20.18 -1.68
C ALA A 162 9.37 20.79 -2.38
N HIS A 163 10.43 20.00 -2.54
CA HIS A 163 11.64 20.41 -3.25
C HIS A 163 11.40 20.62 -4.75
N VAL A 164 10.85 19.63 -5.46
CA VAL A 164 10.69 19.68 -6.94
C VAL A 164 9.62 20.65 -7.40
N THR A 165 8.60 20.89 -6.56
CA THR A 165 7.52 21.84 -6.86
C THR A 165 7.88 23.27 -6.44
N GLY A 166 8.79 23.42 -5.47
CA GLY A 166 9.09 24.72 -4.89
C GLY A 166 7.94 25.30 -4.07
N ASP A 167 7.01 24.46 -3.57
CA ASP A 167 5.86 24.93 -2.77
C ASP A 167 6.31 25.47 -1.40
N GLU A 168 6.20 26.78 -1.21
CA GLU A 168 6.69 27.47 -0.02
C GLU A 168 5.97 26.98 1.24
N HIS A 169 4.68 26.66 1.14
CA HIS A 169 3.91 26.21 2.30
C HIS A 169 4.37 24.81 2.75
N MET A 170 4.54 23.88 1.81
CA MET A 170 5.08 22.55 2.14
C MET A 170 6.51 22.63 2.66
N GLN A 171 7.36 23.46 2.04
CA GLN A 171 8.73 23.66 2.50
C GLN A 171 8.75 24.23 3.92
N GLN A 172 7.95 25.27 4.18
CA GLN A 172 7.89 25.89 5.49
C GLN A 172 7.42 24.90 6.55
N ALA A 173 6.37 24.11 6.29
CA ALA A 173 5.90 23.09 7.22
C ALA A 173 7.02 22.09 7.60
N PHE A 174 7.86 21.70 6.64
CA PHE A 174 9.02 20.84 6.93
C PHE A 174 10.16 21.54 7.66
N LEU A 175 10.38 22.84 7.42
CA LEU A 175 11.41 23.66 8.07
C LEU A 175 11.05 24.00 9.52
N THR A 176 9.76 24.21 9.81
CA THR A 176 9.26 24.51 11.17
C THR A 176 8.97 23.25 11.99
N GLY A 177 9.09 22.05 11.39
CA GLY A 177 8.79 20.79 12.06
C GLY A 177 7.29 20.54 12.26
N GLU A 178 6.44 21.25 11.53
CA GLU A 178 5.00 21.03 11.54
C GLU A 178 4.62 19.67 10.95
N ASP A 179 3.52 19.11 11.44
CA ASP A 179 2.93 17.91 10.84
C ASP A 179 2.35 18.28 9.47
N ILE A 180 3.05 17.89 8.40
CA ILE A 180 2.66 18.20 7.02
C ILE A 180 1.22 17.78 6.71
N HIS A 181 0.72 16.67 7.25
CA HIS A 181 -0.65 16.23 6.99
C HIS A 181 -1.68 17.10 7.71
N ARG A 182 -1.38 17.53 8.94
CA ARG A 182 -2.23 18.52 9.63
C ARG A 182 -2.17 19.87 8.93
N SER A 183 -1.00 20.32 8.50
CA SER A 183 -0.83 21.56 7.74
C SER A 183 -1.62 21.54 6.43
N THR A 184 -1.52 20.45 5.66
CA THR A 184 -2.33 20.22 4.47
C THR A 184 -3.83 20.28 4.78
N ALA A 185 -4.29 19.58 5.83
CA ALA A 185 -5.70 19.59 6.22
C ALA A 185 -6.17 21.00 6.62
N ALA A 186 -5.44 21.67 7.52
CA ALA A 186 -5.73 23.03 7.96
C ALA A 186 -5.89 23.98 6.77
N LYS A 187 -4.96 23.91 5.82
CA LYS A 187 -4.98 24.76 4.63
C LYS A 187 -6.14 24.45 3.68
N ILE A 188 -6.44 23.18 3.42
CA ILE A 188 -7.56 22.77 2.54
C ILE A 188 -8.91 23.18 3.12
N TYR A 189 -9.08 23.06 4.44
CA TYR A 189 -10.36 23.35 5.10
C TYR A 189 -10.48 24.76 5.65
N GLY A 190 -9.41 25.56 5.58
CA GLY A 190 -9.38 26.90 6.18
C GLY A 190 -9.54 26.87 7.70
N LEU A 191 -8.98 25.84 8.37
CA LEU A 191 -9.09 25.64 9.82
C LEU A 191 -7.74 25.94 10.49
N PRO A 192 -7.72 26.45 11.73
CA PRO A 192 -6.52 26.43 12.57
C PRO A 192 -5.98 25.01 12.75
N LEU A 193 -4.67 24.85 12.90
CA LEU A 193 -4.02 23.55 13.06
C LEU A 193 -4.62 22.74 14.22
N GLU A 194 -4.97 23.42 15.31
CA GLU A 194 -5.54 22.85 16.53
C GLU A 194 -6.92 22.22 16.29
N GLN A 195 -7.66 22.73 15.31
CA GLN A 195 -9.00 22.24 14.94
C GLN A 195 -8.94 21.06 13.96
N VAL A 196 -7.74 20.70 13.47
CA VAL A 196 -7.57 19.53 12.61
C VAL A 196 -7.75 18.25 13.43
N THR A 197 -8.88 17.58 13.22
CA THR A 197 -9.19 16.29 13.86
C THR A 197 -8.30 15.16 13.32
N PRO A 198 -8.14 14.05 14.06
CA PRO A 198 -7.43 12.87 13.58
C PRO A 198 -7.97 12.31 12.25
N ARG A 199 -9.29 12.39 12.04
CA ARG A 199 -9.93 11.99 10.78
C ARG A 199 -9.46 12.87 9.62
N LEU A 200 -9.50 14.19 9.79
CA LEU A 200 -9.05 15.14 8.76
C LEU A 200 -7.57 14.96 8.43
N ARG A 201 -6.73 14.75 9.45
CA ARG A 201 -5.31 14.45 9.27
C ARG A 201 -5.10 13.16 8.46
N SER A 202 -5.83 12.09 8.78
CA SER A 202 -5.75 10.82 8.04
C SER A 202 -6.22 10.95 6.59
N SER A 203 -7.30 11.70 6.34
CA SER A 203 -7.76 12.00 4.98
C SER A 203 -6.73 12.81 4.20
N ALA A 204 -6.14 13.86 4.80
CA ALA A 204 -5.09 14.65 4.16
C ALA A 204 -3.80 13.83 3.90
N LYS A 205 -3.47 12.88 4.80
CA LYS A 205 -2.39 11.92 4.58
C LYS A 205 -2.67 11.06 3.35
N ALA A 206 -3.86 10.47 3.26
CA ALA A 206 -4.25 9.64 2.12
C ALA A 206 -4.22 10.43 0.80
N ILE A 207 -4.61 11.70 0.81
CA ILE A 207 -4.56 12.59 -0.37
C ILE A 207 -3.12 12.91 -0.77
N ASN A 208 -2.28 13.32 0.18
CA ASN A 208 -0.86 13.61 -0.05
C ASN A 208 -0.18 12.45 -0.77
N PHE A 209 -0.38 11.23 -0.28
CA PHE A 209 0.12 10.03 -0.96
C PHE A 209 -0.62 9.75 -2.26
N GLY A 210 -1.95 9.84 -2.28
CA GLY A 210 -2.76 9.60 -3.47
C GLY A 210 -2.33 10.43 -4.68
N ILE A 211 -2.05 11.72 -4.47
CA ILE A 211 -1.58 12.63 -5.51
C ILE A 211 -0.19 12.25 -6.00
N MET A 212 0.73 11.92 -5.08
CA MET A 212 2.06 11.42 -5.45
C MET A 212 1.98 10.19 -6.35
N TYR A 213 1.05 9.28 -6.05
CA TYR A 213 0.82 8.05 -6.82
C TYR A 213 -0.11 8.24 -8.03
N GLY A 214 -0.58 9.46 -8.31
CA GLY A 214 -1.51 9.74 -9.41
C GLY A 214 -2.88 9.04 -9.27
N LYS A 215 -3.33 8.80 -8.03
CA LYS A 215 -4.65 8.21 -7.76
C LYS A 215 -5.76 9.18 -8.20
N GLY A 216 -6.70 8.68 -8.98
CA GLY A 216 -7.93 9.41 -9.30
C GLY A 216 -8.94 9.39 -8.15
N ALA A 217 -10.00 10.19 -8.28
CA ALA A 217 -11.05 10.34 -7.27
C ALA A 217 -11.67 9.00 -6.82
N TYR A 218 -11.85 8.04 -7.73
CA TYR A 218 -12.38 6.72 -7.40
C TYR A 218 -11.48 5.94 -6.41
N SER A 219 -10.19 5.82 -6.70
CA SER A 219 -9.25 5.13 -5.81
C SER A 219 -9.10 5.87 -4.49
N LEU A 220 -9.08 7.20 -4.54
CA LEU A 220 -9.01 8.02 -3.33
C LEU A 220 -10.24 7.86 -2.44
N SER A 221 -11.45 7.75 -3.03
CA SER A 221 -12.69 7.61 -2.26
C SER A 221 -12.71 6.33 -1.44
N LYS A 222 -12.14 5.25 -1.99
CA LYS A 222 -11.94 3.97 -1.29
C LYS A 222 -10.96 4.13 -0.12
N ASP A 223 -9.82 4.78 -0.34
CA ASP A 223 -8.80 4.97 0.70
C ASP A 223 -9.30 5.75 1.93
N ILE A 224 -10.18 6.74 1.71
CA ILE A 224 -10.67 7.63 2.78
C ILE A 224 -12.10 7.34 3.23
N GLY A 225 -12.77 6.35 2.62
CA GLY A 225 -14.12 5.92 2.98
C GLY A 225 -15.19 6.98 2.76
N VAL A 226 -15.16 7.67 1.61
CA VAL A 226 -16.16 8.71 1.23
C VAL A 226 -16.73 8.45 -0.16
N SER A 227 -17.74 9.22 -0.57
CA SER A 227 -18.27 9.13 -1.93
C SER A 227 -17.24 9.60 -2.97
N VAL A 228 -17.32 9.09 -4.21
CA VAL A 228 -16.44 9.53 -5.31
C VAL A 228 -16.53 11.05 -5.53
N LYS A 229 -17.73 11.62 -5.36
CA LYS A 229 -17.97 13.06 -5.47
C LYS A 229 -17.23 13.85 -4.40
N GLU A 230 -17.23 13.37 -3.16
CA GLU A 230 -16.45 13.99 -2.09
C GLU A 230 -14.95 13.87 -2.37
N ALA A 231 -14.46 12.68 -2.73
CA ALA A 231 -13.04 12.51 -3.04
C ALA A 231 -12.57 13.40 -4.21
N ASP A 232 -13.40 13.58 -5.24
CA ASP A 232 -13.13 14.51 -6.35
C ASP A 232 -13.08 15.98 -5.88
N ALA A 233 -14.02 16.41 -5.03
CA ALA A 233 -14.00 17.75 -4.46
C ALA A 233 -12.75 18.00 -3.60
N PHE A 234 -12.34 17.01 -2.80
CA PHE A 234 -11.10 17.08 -2.03
C PHE A 234 -9.86 17.18 -2.91
N LEU A 235 -9.77 16.37 -3.96
CA LEU A 235 -8.64 16.41 -4.91
C LEU A 235 -8.55 17.78 -5.59
N LYS A 236 -9.68 18.33 -6.03
CA LYS A 236 -9.76 19.68 -6.63
C LYS A 236 -9.35 20.78 -5.64
N ASN A 237 -9.85 20.72 -4.41
CA ASN A 237 -9.48 21.68 -3.36
C ASN A 237 -7.99 21.61 -3.03
N TYR A 238 -7.41 20.41 -2.98
CA TYR A 238 -5.96 20.26 -2.81
C TYR A 238 -5.20 20.93 -3.94
N LEU A 239 -5.52 20.63 -5.21
CA LEU A 239 -4.79 21.18 -6.35
C LEU A 239 -4.93 22.70 -6.45
N ALA A 240 -6.08 23.24 -6.06
CA ALA A 240 -6.30 24.68 -5.93
C ALA A 240 -5.47 25.30 -4.78
N THR A 241 -5.31 24.57 -3.68
CA THR A 241 -4.54 25.00 -2.50
C THR A 241 -3.02 24.93 -2.73
N PHE A 242 -2.57 24.01 -3.59
CA PHE A 242 -1.18 23.74 -3.94
C PHE A 242 -0.96 23.91 -5.45
N PRO A 243 -1.08 25.13 -5.99
CA PRO A 243 -1.02 25.37 -7.44
C PRO A 243 0.34 24.99 -8.05
N LYS A 244 1.43 25.08 -7.28
CA LYS A 244 2.77 24.64 -7.71
C LYS A 244 2.85 23.12 -7.88
N VAL A 245 2.15 22.36 -7.04
CA VAL A 245 2.02 20.91 -7.19
C VAL A 245 1.24 20.61 -8.47
N SER A 246 0.08 21.26 -8.69
CA SER A 246 -0.71 21.09 -9.91
C SER A 246 0.10 21.44 -11.16
N GLY A 247 0.80 22.57 -11.17
CA GLY A 247 1.64 22.99 -12.30
C GLY A 247 2.80 22.03 -12.57
N TYR A 248 3.41 21.48 -11.53
CA TYR A 248 4.43 20.43 -11.67
C TYR A 248 3.86 19.16 -12.29
N MET A 249 2.66 18.74 -11.86
CA MET A 249 1.95 17.60 -12.46
C MET A 249 1.75 17.84 -13.95
N ASP A 250 1.07 18.92 -14.32
CA ASP A 250 0.74 19.25 -15.71
C ASP A 250 1.98 19.35 -16.60
N LYS A 251 3.03 20.01 -16.11
CA LYS A 251 4.33 20.09 -16.79
C LYS A 251 4.95 18.71 -16.99
N THR A 252 4.96 17.87 -15.95
CA THR A 252 5.49 16.50 -16.03
C THR A 252 4.75 15.67 -17.07
N ILE A 253 3.41 15.76 -17.12
CA ILE A 253 2.59 15.07 -18.14
C ILE A 253 2.97 15.55 -19.54
N SER A 254 3.06 16.87 -19.73
CA SER A 254 3.39 17.50 -21.00
C SER A 254 4.77 17.08 -21.50
N ASP A 255 5.79 17.21 -20.64
CA ASP A 255 7.17 16.82 -20.94
C ASP A 255 7.26 15.33 -21.29
N ALA A 256 6.59 14.46 -20.53
CA ALA A 256 6.56 13.03 -20.78
C ALA A 256 5.89 12.67 -22.11
N ARG A 257 4.85 13.39 -22.54
CA ARG A 257 4.22 13.22 -23.86
C ARG A 257 5.15 13.65 -24.99
N ASN A 258 5.94 14.70 -24.77
CA ASN A 258 6.85 15.23 -25.78
C ASN A 258 8.11 14.36 -25.97
N CYS A 259 8.72 13.89 -24.87
CA CYS A 259 9.97 13.14 -24.93
C CYS A 259 9.83 11.62 -24.76
N GLY A 260 8.64 11.12 -24.38
CA GLY A 260 8.35 9.69 -24.22
C GLY A 260 8.86 9.06 -22.92
N TYR A 261 9.38 9.85 -21.98
CA TYR A 261 9.87 9.37 -20.69
C TYR A 261 9.70 10.42 -19.59
N VAL A 262 9.84 10.00 -18.33
CA VAL A 262 10.02 10.88 -17.18
C VAL A 262 11.41 10.65 -16.57
N SER A 263 11.94 11.65 -15.87
CA SER A 263 13.25 11.56 -15.22
C SER A 263 13.23 12.02 -13.77
N THR A 264 14.07 11.41 -12.95
CA THR A 264 14.26 11.79 -11.54
C THR A 264 15.25 12.95 -11.37
N LEU A 265 15.39 13.45 -10.13
CA LEU A 265 16.35 14.50 -9.75
C LEU A 265 17.80 14.22 -10.21
N PHE A 266 18.21 12.95 -10.21
CA PHE A 266 19.56 12.54 -10.62
C PHE A 266 19.59 11.94 -12.04
N GLY A 267 18.54 12.15 -12.84
CA GLY A 267 18.54 11.80 -14.25
C GLY A 267 18.20 10.35 -14.60
N ARG A 268 17.79 9.50 -13.64
CA ARG A 268 17.22 8.18 -13.95
C ARG A 268 15.97 8.36 -14.79
N ARG A 269 15.83 7.61 -15.89
CA ARG A 269 14.69 7.71 -16.81
C ARG A 269 13.77 6.50 -16.72
N ARG A 270 12.47 6.74 -16.86
CA ARG A 270 11.45 5.71 -17.09
C ARG A 270 10.71 6.03 -18.38
N SER A 271 10.88 5.19 -19.39
CA SER A 271 10.12 5.29 -20.64
C SER A 271 8.66 4.96 -20.43
N LEU A 272 7.78 5.70 -21.11
CA LEU A 272 6.33 5.55 -21.06
C LEU A 272 5.78 5.43 -22.50
N PRO A 273 6.08 4.34 -23.22
CA PRO A 273 5.65 4.17 -24.61
C PRO A 273 4.12 4.18 -24.77
N GLU A 274 3.39 3.87 -23.70
CA GLU A 274 1.93 3.86 -23.69
C GLU A 274 1.34 5.27 -23.89
N LEU A 275 2.08 6.34 -23.59
CA LEU A 275 1.66 7.72 -23.84
C LEU A 275 1.46 8.01 -25.34
N ALA A 276 2.16 7.29 -26.22
CA ALA A 276 2.02 7.39 -27.67
C ALA A 276 0.83 6.58 -28.23
N SER A 277 0.11 5.82 -27.38
CA SER A 277 -0.99 4.98 -27.84
C SER A 277 -2.25 5.79 -28.20
N ASN A 278 -2.86 5.44 -29.32
CA ASN A 278 -4.17 5.97 -29.73
C ASN A 278 -5.32 5.44 -28.86
N ASN A 279 -5.13 4.31 -28.17
CA ASN A 279 -6.14 3.73 -27.29
C ASN A 279 -6.19 4.48 -25.95
N HIS A 280 -7.36 5.05 -25.63
CA HIS A 280 -7.57 5.82 -24.41
C HIS A 280 -7.25 5.03 -23.14
N ASN A 281 -7.60 3.74 -23.08
CA ASN A 281 -7.37 2.90 -21.89
C ASN A 281 -5.88 2.61 -21.69
N ILE A 282 -5.13 2.39 -22.77
CA ILE A 282 -3.67 2.18 -22.73
C ILE A 282 -2.96 3.48 -22.33
N ARG A 283 -3.42 4.61 -22.87
CA ARG A 283 -2.88 5.93 -22.52
C ARG A 283 -3.19 6.31 -21.08
N ALA A 284 -4.38 5.98 -20.58
CA ALA A 284 -4.78 6.20 -19.19
C ALA A 284 -4.06 5.25 -18.21
N SER A 285 -3.59 4.09 -18.66
CA SER A 285 -2.82 3.16 -17.82
C SER A 285 -1.33 3.51 -17.71
N ALA A 286 -0.84 4.51 -18.46
CA ALA A 286 0.42 5.17 -18.16
C ALA A 286 0.15 6.42 -17.32
N PRO A 287 0.15 6.31 -15.99
CA PRO A 287 0.12 7.50 -15.16
C PRO A 287 1.46 8.22 -15.33
N PRO A 288 1.49 9.47 -15.81
CA PRO A 288 2.55 10.39 -15.45
C PRO A 288 2.34 10.75 -13.97
N SER A 289 2.59 9.81 -13.05
CA SER A 289 2.50 10.12 -11.63
C SER A 289 3.65 11.08 -11.28
N PRO A 290 3.43 12.02 -10.34
CA PRO A 290 4.51 12.76 -9.74
C PRO A 290 5.58 11.82 -9.22
N GLU A 291 5.27 10.65 -8.65
CA GLU A 291 6.29 9.66 -8.27
C GLU A 291 7.15 9.18 -9.45
N ALA A 292 6.67 9.16 -10.69
CA ALA A 292 7.48 8.77 -11.83
C ALA A 292 8.52 9.85 -12.21
N ALA A 293 8.27 11.13 -11.89
CA ALA A 293 9.18 12.27 -12.13
C ALA A 293 9.93 12.75 -10.88
N ALA A 294 9.24 12.75 -9.74
CA ALA A 294 9.76 12.88 -8.39
C ALA A 294 10.34 11.56 -7.86
N GLY A 295 10.56 10.56 -8.73
CA GLY A 295 11.07 9.22 -8.41
C GLY A 295 12.29 9.29 -7.52
N VAL A 296 11.99 9.32 -6.24
CA VAL A 296 12.89 9.53 -5.14
C VAL A 296 13.84 8.36 -5.15
N VAL A 297 15.09 8.68 -5.48
CA VAL A 297 16.29 8.34 -4.70
C VAL A 297 16.00 7.34 -3.56
N SER A 298 15.92 6.07 -3.91
CA SER A 298 16.30 4.93 -3.09
C SER A 298 16.66 3.79 -4.02
#